data_AF-A0A800JD92-F1
#
_entry.id   AF-A0A800JD92-F1
#
_cell.length_a   1.000
_cell.length_b   1.000
_cell.length_c   1.000
_cell.angle_alpha   90.00
_cell.angle_beta   90.00
_cell.angle_gamma   90.00
#
_symmetry.space_group_name_H-M   'P 1'
#
loop_
_entity.id
_entity.type
_entity.pdbx_description
1 polymer ?
#
loop_
_entity_poly.entity_id
_entity_poly.type
_entity_poly.pdbx_seq_one_letter_code
_entity_poly.pdbx_strand_id
1 'polypeptide(L)'
;MKNKLILILAVALTSSNFCFAANDYAVVVSKTTHADKNWKPVVTALVKKHGAKVIEFEGDVTGVLGKLRRQFPRYTCFVATPKEATGEFVARVHQLTRQLDDDPYTDTFWGVLTGYNAANALAIAQHAKPLTVRKVASGTEIALECVTEGLWYDELVKNKFVRKKA
;
A
#
# COMPACT_ATOMS: atom_id res chain seq x y z
N MET A 1 -51.97 -27.11 0.38
CA MET A 1 -50.82 -26.90 1.31
C MET A 1 -49.49 -27.32 0.69
N LYS A 2 -49.09 -26.76 -0.46
CA LYS A 2 -47.79 -27.08 -1.11
C LYS A 2 -47.00 -25.87 -1.68
N ASN A 3 -47.56 -24.66 -1.64
CA ASN A 3 -46.94 -23.48 -2.25
C ASN A 3 -46.43 -22.42 -1.26
N LYS A 4 -46.50 -22.68 0.06
CA LYS A 4 -45.99 -21.73 1.08
C LYS A 4 -44.58 -22.06 1.59
N LEU A 5 -43.98 -23.17 1.16
CA LEU A 5 -42.65 -23.61 1.64
C LEU A 5 -41.48 -23.17 0.75
N ILE A 6 -41.75 -22.61 -0.44
CA ILE A 6 -40.70 -22.23 -1.40
C ILE A 6 -40.22 -20.78 -1.19
N LEU A 7 -40.99 -19.94 -0.50
CA LEU A 7 -40.62 -18.53 -0.31
C LEU A 7 -39.65 -18.25 0.85
N ILE A 8 -39.38 -19.24 1.71
CA ILE A 8 -38.47 -19.07 2.86
C ILE A 8 -37.02 -19.43 2.49
N LEU A 9 -36.80 -20.22 1.42
CA LEU A 9 -35.46 -20.63 1.01
C LEU A 9 -34.73 -19.60 0.12
N ALA A 10 -35.46 -18.64 -0.47
CA ALA A 10 -34.86 -17.62 -1.34
C ALA A 10 -34.26 -16.41 -0.60
N VAL A 11 -34.52 -16.27 0.71
CA VAL A 11 -33.98 -15.16 1.53
C VAL A 11 -32.64 -15.52 2.18
N ALA A 12 -32.22 -16.79 2.14
CA ALA A 12 -30.98 -17.25 2.75
C ALA A 12 -29.73 -17.15 1.85
N LEU A 13 -29.87 -16.73 0.58
CA LEU A 13 -28.75 -16.62 -0.38
C LEU A 13 -28.25 -15.19 -0.64
N THR A 14 -28.79 -14.17 0.02
CA THR A 14 -28.31 -12.78 -0.14
C THR A 14 -27.35 -12.32 0.97
N SER A 15 -27.00 -13.19 1.92
CA SER A 15 -26.12 -12.88 3.06
C SER A 15 -24.66 -13.30 2.85
N SER A 16 -24.14 -13.20 1.63
CA SER A 16 -22.75 -13.57 1.32
C SER A 16 -22.01 -12.53 0.48
N ASN A 17 -22.15 -11.25 0.83
CA ASN A 17 -21.23 -10.20 0.35
C ASN A 17 -20.93 -9.15 1.43
N PHE A 18 -20.99 -9.52 2.72
CA PHE A 18 -20.08 -8.88 3.67
C PHE A 18 -18.73 -9.58 3.51
N CYS A 19 -18.03 -9.25 2.42
CA CYS A 19 -16.59 -9.38 2.41
C CYS A 19 -16.12 -8.56 3.62
N PHE A 20 -15.62 -9.24 4.66
CA PHE A 20 -15.07 -8.59 5.84
C PHE A 20 -13.82 -7.81 5.41
N ALA A 21 -14.02 -6.64 4.79
CA ALA A 21 -12.97 -5.72 4.37
C ALA A 21 -12.24 -5.09 5.57
N ALA A 22 -12.76 -5.29 6.80
CA ALA A 22 -12.37 -4.55 8.00
C ALA A 22 -10.97 -4.88 8.55
N ASN A 23 -10.15 -5.70 7.87
CA ASN A 23 -8.79 -6.04 8.31
C ASN A 23 -7.72 -6.02 7.21
N ASP A 24 -8.08 -5.78 5.95
CA ASP A 24 -7.18 -6.07 4.83
C ASP A 24 -6.10 -4.99 4.62
N TYR A 25 -6.24 -3.84 5.29
CA TYR A 25 -5.33 -2.71 5.20
C TYR A 25 -4.89 -2.24 6.59
N ALA A 26 -3.58 -2.11 6.79
CA ALA A 26 -2.98 -1.51 7.98
C ALA A 26 -2.27 -0.21 7.62
N VAL A 27 -2.43 0.81 8.45
CA VAL A 27 -1.61 2.03 8.43
C VAL A 27 -0.69 1.99 9.65
N VAL A 28 0.61 1.85 9.41
CA VAL A 28 1.64 1.86 10.45
C VAL A 28 2.27 3.24 10.51
N VAL A 29 2.37 3.82 11.69
CA VAL A 29 2.88 5.19 11.87
C VAL A 29 3.55 5.35 13.24
N SER A 30 4.58 6.19 13.34
CA SER A 30 5.18 6.50 14.65
C SER A 30 4.19 7.32 15.49
N LYS A 31 4.20 7.15 16.82
CA LYS A 31 3.36 7.98 17.71
C LYS A 31 3.60 9.48 17.51
N THR A 32 4.87 9.87 17.33
CA THR A 32 5.26 11.26 17.08
C THR A 32 4.62 11.80 15.81
N THR A 33 4.70 11.06 14.70
CA THR A 33 4.12 11.47 13.41
C THR A 33 2.60 11.44 13.43
N HIS A 34 1.99 10.51 14.15
CA HIS A 34 0.53 10.48 14.28
C HIS A 34 -0.01 11.62 15.18
N ALA A 35 0.77 12.06 16.16
CA ALA A 35 0.44 13.21 17.01
C ALA A 35 0.66 14.56 16.30
N ASP A 36 1.49 14.61 15.26
CA ASP A 36 1.72 15.82 14.46
C ASP A 36 0.41 16.22 13.72
N LYS A 37 -0.03 17.45 13.96
CA LYS A 37 -1.28 18.03 13.41
C LYS A 37 -1.30 18.05 11.88
N ASN A 38 -0.14 18.15 11.23
CA ASN A 38 -0.02 18.19 9.77
C ASN A 38 -0.02 16.79 9.16
N TRP A 39 0.49 15.79 9.87
CA TRP A 39 0.58 14.40 9.38
C TRP A 39 -0.63 13.53 9.75
N LYS A 40 -1.31 13.81 10.86
CA LYS A 40 -2.56 13.12 11.24
C LYS A 40 -3.64 13.09 10.14
N PRO A 41 -3.85 14.14 9.33
CA PRO A 41 -4.75 14.10 8.17
C PRO A 41 -4.37 13.05 7.13
N VAL A 42 -3.08 12.76 6.95
CA VAL A 42 -2.59 11.74 6.00
C VAL A 42 -3.07 10.35 6.43
N VAL A 43 -2.85 10.00 7.69
CA VAL A 43 -3.34 8.74 8.29
C VAL A 43 -4.87 8.67 8.19
N THR A 44 -5.55 9.78 8.52
CA THR A 44 -7.03 9.87 8.47
C THR A 44 -7.56 9.62 7.05
N ALA A 45 -6.90 10.18 6.03
CA ALA A 45 -7.27 9.97 4.63
C ALA A 45 -7.13 8.50 4.21
N LEU A 46 -6.05 7.84 4.61
CA LEU A 46 -5.83 6.41 4.33
C LEU A 46 -6.86 5.51 5.03
N VAL A 47 -7.14 5.79 6.31
CA VAL A 47 -8.18 5.07 7.08
C VAL A 47 -9.53 5.22 6.40
N LYS A 48 -9.93 6.45 6.03
CA LYS A 48 -11.20 6.70 5.34
C LYS A 48 -11.26 6.01 3.98
N LYS A 49 -10.17 6.01 3.22
CA LYS A 49 -10.11 5.46 1.86
C LYS A 49 -10.12 3.93 1.83
N HIS A 50 -9.47 3.29 2.80
CA HIS A 50 -9.23 1.85 2.78
C HIS A 50 -9.92 1.09 3.92
N GLY A 51 -10.64 1.75 4.83
CA GLY A 51 -11.16 1.12 6.03
C GLY A 51 -10.05 0.58 6.95
N ALA A 52 -8.88 1.23 6.93
CA ALA A 52 -7.66 0.69 7.51
C ALA A 52 -7.64 0.76 9.04
N LYS A 53 -6.92 -0.19 9.65
CA LYS A 53 -6.56 -0.12 11.08
C LYS A 53 -5.25 0.64 11.27
N VAL A 54 -5.21 1.55 12.23
CA VAL A 54 -3.99 2.28 12.59
C VAL A 54 -3.20 1.48 13.62
N ILE A 55 -1.93 1.27 13.34
CA ILE A 55 -0.97 0.61 14.23
C ILE A 55 0.16 1.58 14.54
N GLU A 56 0.23 2.03 15.79
CA GLU A 56 1.28 2.94 16.23
C GLU A 56 2.48 2.18 16.81
N PHE A 57 3.67 2.72 16.54
CA PHE A 57 4.94 2.33 17.17
C PHE A 57 5.65 3.50 17.84
N GLU A 58 6.56 3.15 18.73
CA GLU A 58 7.44 4.08 19.42
C GLU A 58 8.86 3.54 19.32
N GLY A 59 9.84 4.41 19.03
CA GLY A 59 11.19 3.97 18.72
C GLY A 59 11.25 3.22 17.38
N ASP A 60 11.52 1.91 17.43
CA ASP A 60 11.73 1.07 16.26
C ASP A 60 10.40 0.54 15.68
N VAL A 61 10.26 0.58 14.35
CA VAL A 61 9.08 0.10 13.64
C VAL A 61 8.80 -1.39 13.88
N THR A 62 9.83 -2.20 14.14
CA THR A 62 9.69 -3.64 14.43
C THR A 62 8.86 -3.93 15.68
N GLY A 63 8.68 -2.96 16.57
CA GLY A 63 7.79 -3.06 17.74
C GLY A 63 6.32 -3.34 17.37
N VAL A 64 5.92 -3.20 16.10
CA VAL A 64 4.56 -3.55 15.64
C VAL A 64 4.38 -5.00 15.25
N LEU A 65 5.43 -5.82 15.20
CA LEU A 65 5.38 -7.18 14.66
C LEU A 65 4.22 -8.00 15.24
N GLY A 66 4.04 -8.01 16.56
CA GLY A 66 2.95 -8.76 17.19
C GLY A 66 1.55 -8.26 16.79
N LYS A 67 1.38 -6.97 16.51
CA LYS A 67 0.11 -6.41 16.02
C LYS A 67 -0.12 -6.78 14.55
N LEU A 68 0.93 -6.71 13.71
CA LEU A 68 0.86 -7.12 12.31
C LEU A 68 0.57 -8.61 12.16
N ARG A 69 1.22 -9.50 12.94
CA ARG A 69 0.93 -10.94 12.98
C ARG A 69 -0.54 -11.23 13.31
N ARG A 70 -1.09 -10.52 14.30
CA ARG A 70 -2.50 -10.70 14.70
C ARG A 70 -3.50 -10.20 13.67
N GLN A 71 -3.17 -9.12 12.95
CA GLN A 71 -4.06 -8.59 11.92
C GLN A 71 -3.91 -9.32 10.58
N PHE A 72 -2.68 -9.75 10.27
CA PHE A 72 -2.24 -10.35 9.01
C PHE A 72 -2.79 -9.62 7.76
N PRO A 73 -2.51 -8.31 7.60
CA PRO A 73 -3.13 -7.50 6.55
C PRO A 73 -2.55 -7.81 5.16
N ARG A 74 -3.40 -7.88 4.14
CA ARG A 74 -2.93 -7.96 2.74
C ARG A 74 -2.15 -6.72 2.30
N TYR A 75 -2.48 -5.54 2.81
CA TYR A 75 -1.82 -4.28 2.50
C TYR A 75 -1.34 -3.56 3.76
N THR A 76 -0.09 -3.08 3.74
CA THR A 76 0.47 -2.29 4.85
C THR A 76 1.10 -1.00 4.34
N CYS A 77 0.53 0.15 4.70
CA CYS A 77 1.09 1.45 4.41
C CYS A 77 1.83 2.00 5.62
N PHE A 78 3.13 2.24 5.47
CA PHE A 78 3.95 2.88 6.49
C PHE A 78 3.98 4.39 6.24
N VAL A 79 3.33 5.18 7.10
CA VAL A 79 3.36 6.64 7.01
C VAL A 79 4.57 7.15 7.78
N ALA A 80 5.45 7.86 7.10
CA ALA A 80 6.69 8.38 7.67
C ALA A 80 7.00 9.79 7.15
N THR A 81 7.53 10.65 8.01
CA THR A 81 8.07 11.95 7.58
C THR A 81 9.33 11.76 6.72
N PRO A 82 9.75 12.75 5.92
CA PRO A 82 11.02 12.70 5.18
C PRO A 82 12.23 12.38 6.05
N LYS A 83 12.22 12.83 7.31
CA LYS A 83 13.30 12.58 8.26
C LYS A 83 13.30 11.14 8.77
N GLU A 84 12.11 10.54 8.91
CA GLU A 84 11.96 9.14 9.35
C GLU A 84 12.20 8.14 8.22
N ALA A 85 11.89 8.49 6.97
CA ALA A 85 11.97 7.61 5.80
C ALA A 85 13.41 7.40 5.29
N THR A 86 14.31 6.99 6.18
CA THR A 86 15.73 6.71 5.88
C THR A 86 15.91 5.34 5.22
N GLY A 87 17.09 5.08 4.63
CA GLY A 87 17.43 3.76 4.10
C GLY A 87 17.39 2.66 5.18
N GLU A 88 17.81 2.98 6.40
CA GLU A 88 17.71 2.04 7.54
C GLU A 88 16.25 1.72 7.87
N PHE A 89 15.38 2.73 7.92
CA PHE A 89 13.95 2.53 8.16
C PHE A 89 13.34 1.61 7.09
N VAL A 90 13.64 1.84 5.81
CA VAL A 90 13.17 1.00 4.70
C VAL A 90 13.68 -0.43 4.83
N ALA A 91 14.96 -0.63 5.20
CA ALA A 91 15.53 -1.96 5.43
C ALA A 91 14.81 -2.69 6.59
N ARG A 92 14.51 -1.99 7.69
CA ARG A 92 13.74 -2.56 8.81
C ARG A 92 12.33 -2.93 8.41
N VAL A 93 11.63 -2.09 7.65
CA VAL A 93 10.30 -2.41 7.11
C VAL A 93 10.34 -3.63 6.19
N HIS A 94 11.33 -3.71 5.31
CA HIS A 94 11.52 -4.82 4.39
C HIS A 94 11.74 -6.16 5.11
N GLN A 95 12.50 -6.15 6.21
CA GLN A 95 12.71 -7.33 7.07
C GLN A 95 11.47 -7.68 7.88
N LEU A 96 10.83 -6.68 8.47
CA LEU A 96 9.61 -6.84 9.29
C LEU A 96 8.48 -7.50 8.51
N THR A 97 8.31 -7.14 7.24
CA THR A 97 7.23 -7.64 6.36
C THR A 97 7.45 -9.06 5.81
N ARG A 98 8.49 -9.77 6.30
CA ARG A 98 8.80 -11.19 6.03
C ARG A 98 8.87 -12.02 7.31
N GLN A 99 8.24 -11.52 8.36
CA GLN A 99 8.26 -12.12 9.69
C GLN A 99 6.84 -12.28 10.21
N LEU A 100 5.79 -12.00 9.42
CA LEU A 100 4.41 -12.15 9.89
C LEU A 100 4.06 -13.64 10.00
N ASP A 101 4.67 -14.50 9.20
CA ASP A 101 4.71 -15.95 9.41
C ASP A 101 6.15 -16.51 9.42
N ASP A 102 6.29 -17.82 9.20
CA ASP A 102 7.55 -18.57 9.35
C ASP A 102 8.28 -18.79 8.01
N ASP A 103 7.72 -18.35 6.88
CA ASP A 103 8.32 -18.52 5.56
C ASP A 103 9.22 -17.31 5.17
N PRO A 104 10.06 -17.43 4.12
CA PRO A 104 11.01 -16.37 3.77
C PRO A 104 10.42 -15.25 2.88
N TYR A 105 9.16 -15.35 2.48
CA TYR A 105 8.51 -14.46 1.52
C TYR A 105 7.90 -13.23 2.20
N THR A 106 7.50 -12.25 1.38
CA THR A 106 6.85 -11.05 1.88
C THR A 106 5.37 -11.32 2.16
N ASP A 107 4.96 -11.06 3.38
CA ASP A 107 3.64 -11.41 3.92
C ASP A 107 2.53 -10.41 3.56
N THR A 108 2.91 -9.20 3.12
CA THR A 108 1.97 -8.09 2.88
C THR A 108 2.47 -7.20 1.74
N PHE A 109 1.55 -6.68 0.91
CA PHE A 109 1.90 -5.64 -0.05
C PHE A 109 2.13 -4.33 0.68
N TRP A 110 3.37 -3.85 0.66
CA TRP A 110 3.75 -2.69 1.46
C TRP A 110 4.35 -1.54 0.66
N GLY A 111 4.25 -0.35 1.25
CA GLY A 111 4.92 0.84 0.76
C GLY A 111 5.04 1.88 1.87
N VAL A 112 6.05 2.74 1.75
CA VAL A 112 6.20 3.92 2.61
C VAL A 112 5.51 5.09 1.94
N LEU A 113 4.50 5.65 2.59
CA LEU A 113 3.89 6.91 2.17
C LEU A 113 4.59 8.06 2.88
N THR A 114 5.35 8.81 2.09
CA THR A 114 6.02 10.04 2.50
C THR A 114 5.82 11.10 1.42
N GLY A 115 6.27 12.31 1.68
CA GLY A 115 6.25 13.43 0.73
C GLY A 115 7.16 14.53 1.23
N TYR A 116 7.59 15.44 0.36
CA TYR A 116 8.50 16.54 0.74
C TYR A 116 8.04 17.28 2.02
N ASN A 117 6.72 17.37 2.20
CA ASN A 117 6.06 17.77 3.43
C ASN A 117 4.74 17.00 3.59
N ALA A 118 4.04 17.24 4.71
CA ALA A 118 2.77 16.59 5.01
C ALA A 118 1.66 16.89 3.99
N ALA A 119 1.61 18.10 3.42
CA ALA A 119 0.62 18.46 2.42
C ALA A 119 0.80 17.66 1.12
N ASN A 120 2.04 17.44 0.69
CA ASN A 120 2.36 16.57 -0.44
C ASN A 120 1.98 15.12 -0.15
N ALA A 121 2.33 14.59 1.03
CA ALA A 121 1.92 13.24 1.44
C ALA A 121 0.38 13.08 1.49
N LEU A 122 -0.33 14.11 1.96
CA LEU A 122 -1.79 14.13 2.00
C LEU A 122 -2.40 14.09 0.59
N ALA A 123 -1.84 14.85 -0.34
CA ALA A 123 -2.28 14.83 -1.74
C ALA A 123 -2.15 13.43 -2.36
N ILE A 124 -1.08 12.69 -2.04
CA ILE A 124 -0.90 11.30 -2.46
C ILE A 124 -1.97 10.40 -1.82
N ALA A 125 -2.17 10.49 -0.50
CA ALA A 125 -3.15 9.68 0.22
C ALA A 125 -4.58 9.88 -0.32
N GLN A 126 -4.96 11.13 -0.62
CA GLN A 126 -6.26 11.51 -1.15
C GLN A 126 -6.45 11.18 -2.64
N HIS A 127 -5.37 10.91 -3.38
CA HIS A 127 -5.47 10.65 -4.81
C HIS A 127 -6.23 9.34 -5.07
N ALA A 128 -7.41 9.45 -5.71
CA ALA A 128 -8.26 8.31 -6.01
C ALA A 128 -8.40 8.02 -7.51
N LYS A 129 -7.91 8.93 -8.37
CA LYS A 129 -7.93 8.74 -9.82
C LYS A 129 -6.79 7.78 -10.22
N PRO A 130 -6.98 6.91 -11.20
CA PRO A 130 -5.87 6.15 -11.77
C PRO A 130 -4.81 7.08 -12.37
N LEU A 131 -3.54 6.76 -12.15
CA LEU A 131 -2.43 7.46 -12.81
C LEU A 131 -2.27 6.90 -14.22
N THR A 132 -2.19 7.77 -15.22
CA THR A 132 -1.82 7.40 -16.59
C THR A 132 -0.36 7.75 -16.82
N VAL A 133 0.47 6.72 -16.99
CA VAL A 133 1.89 6.90 -17.30
C VAL A 133 2.04 7.15 -18.80
N ARG A 134 2.44 8.37 -19.18
CA ARG A 134 2.60 8.76 -20.60
C ARG A 134 4.05 8.74 -21.07
N LYS A 135 4.97 8.99 -20.15
CA LYS A 135 6.41 9.06 -20.42
C LYS A 135 7.15 8.14 -19.46
N VAL A 136 8.01 7.27 -19.98
CA VAL A 136 8.77 6.31 -19.17
C VAL A 136 10.24 6.35 -19.52
N ALA A 137 11.09 6.26 -18.50
CA ALA A 137 12.49 5.88 -18.62
C ALA A 137 12.72 4.62 -17.78
N SER A 138 13.34 3.59 -18.32
CA SER A 138 13.54 2.30 -17.65
C SER A 138 14.95 1.76 -17.86
N GLY A 139 15.48 1.06 -16.86
CA GLY A 139 16.73 0.30 -16.98
C GLY A 139 16.57 -0.99 -17.77
N THR A 140 15.34 -1.52 -17.89
CA THR A 140 15.02 -2.76 -18.60
C THR A 140 13.92 -2.54 -19.64
N GLU A 141 13.70 -3.49 -20.54
CA GLU A 141 12.70 -3.40 -21.60
C GLU A 141 11.29 -3.13 -21.04
N ILE A 142 10.55 -2.28 -21.75
CA ILE A 142 9.16 -1.94 -21.44
C ILE A 142 8.31 -2.03 -22.71
N ALA A 143 7.02 -2.28 -22.54
CA ALA A 143 6.02 -2.21 -23.61
C ALA A 143 5.86 -0.75 -24.10
N LEU A 144 6.67 -0.35 -25.09
CA LEU A 144 6.69 1.01 -25.63
C LEU A 144 5.37 1.38 -26.34
N GLU A 145 4.59 0.40 -26.77
CA GLU A 145 3.23 0.56 -27.30
C GLU A 145 2.25 1.12 -26.26
N CYS A 146 2.48 0.89 -24.96
CA CYS A 146 1.61 1.33 -23.88
C CYS A 146 1.85 2.79 -23.44
N VAL A 147 2.86 3.47 -23.98
CA VAL A 147 3.26 4.83 -23.56
C VAL A 147 3.32 5.79 -24.75
N THR A 148 3.20 7.10 -24.51
CA THR A 148 3.37 8.11 -25.56
C THR A 148 4.85 8.29 -25.90
N GLU A 149 5.70 8.39 -24.87
CA GLU A 149 7.16 8.49 -25.00
C GLU A 149 7.81 7.46 -24.09
N GLY A 150 8.89 6.84 -24.55
CA GLY A 150 9.58 5.83 -23.77
C GLY A 150 11.07 5.76 -24.10
N LEU A 151 11.88 5.50 -23.09
CA LEU A 151 13.30 5.22 -23.21
C LEU A 151 13.62 4.03 -22.32
N TRP A 152 14.24 3.00 -22.87
CA TRP A 152 14.82 1.94 -22.06
C TRP A 152 16.23 1.61 -22.49
N TYR A 153 17.07 1.24 -21.54
CA TYR A 153 18.47 0.87 -21.75
C TYR A 153 18.60 -0.65 -21.75
N ASP A 154 19.48 -1.20 -22.58
CA ASP A 154 19.75 -2.63 -22.59
C ASP A 154 20.78 -2.96 -21.50
N GLU A 155 20.39 -3.71 -20.48
CA GLU A 155 21.28 -4.10 -19.38
C GLU A 155 22.37 -5.10 -19.82
N LEU A 156 22.20 -5.76 -20.97
CA LEU A 156 23.08 -6.81 -21.47
C LEU A 156 24.04 -6.30 -22.56
N VAL A 157 23.67 -5.23 -23.26
CA VAL A 157 24.45 -4.69 -24.38
C VAL A 157 24.86 -3.24 -24.11
N LYS A 158 26.17 -3.04 -23.91
CA LYS A 158 26.76 -1.72 -23.69
C LYS A 158 26.28 -0.70 -24.72
N ASN A 159 25.85 0.46 -24.24
CA ASN A 159 25.39 1.62 -25.02
C ASN A 159 24.14 1.39 -25.88
N LYS A 160 23.49 0.23 -25.80
CA LYS A 160 22.22 0.01 -26.50
C LYS A 160 21.08 0.57 -25.66
N PHE A 161 20.20 1.31 -26.32
CA PHE A 161 18.94 1.79 -25.77
C PHE A 161 17.91 1.85 -26.89
N VAL A 162 16.64 1.79 -26.51
CA VAL A 162 15.51 1.92 -27.42
C VAL A 162 14.67 3.10 -26.97
N ARG A 163 14.25 3.92 -27.93
CA ARG A 163 13.47 5.13 -27.66
C ARG A 163 12.25 5.22 -28.58
N LYS A 164 11.09 5.40 -27.97
CA LYS A 164 9.88 5.89 -28.63
C LYS A 164 9.76 7.40 -28.43
N LYS A 165 9.65 8.14 -29.52
CA LYS A 165 9.30 9.57 -29.52
C LYS A 165 7.78 9.71 -29.70
N ALA A 166 7.23 10.82 -29.22
CA ALA A 166 5.81 11.16 -29.36
C ALA A 166 5.38 11.25 -30.82
#